data_AF-A0A353Q9X0-F1
#
_entry.id   AF-A0A353Q9X0-F1
#
_cell.length_a   1.000
_cell.length_b   1.000
_cell.length_c   1.000
_cell.angle_alpha   90.00
_cell.angle_beta   90.00
_cell.angle_gamma   90.00
#
_symmetry.space_group_name_H-M   'P 1'
#
loop_
_entity.id
_entity.type
_entity.pdbx_description
1 polymer ?
#
loop_
_entity_poly.entity_id
_entity_poly.type
_entity_poly.pdbx_seq_one_letter_code
_entity_poly.pdbx_strand_id
1 'polypeptide(L)'
;MGINRIVTVLQELAERMRMTKLTTIAKQYSNTVAIQRLGYILETELLQDKLADSLWKMLNQRTYFPTPLSSKKGRKGDFNNRWKIIKNIEIENDL
;
A
#
# COMPACT_ATOMS: atom_id res chain seq x y z
N MET A 1 -2.54 -16.09 -7.36
CA MET A 1 -3.79 -16.65 -6.77
C MET A 1 -4.36 -15.79 -5.62
N GLY A 2 -3.81 -15.80 -4.40
CA GLY A 2 -4.46 -15.08 -3.28
C GLY A 2 -4.36 -13.55 -3.30
N ILE A 3 -3.27 -12.99 -3.80
CA ILE A 3 -3.02 -11.54 -3.77
C ILE A 3 -3.74 -10.81 -4.89
N ASN A 4 -3.82 -11.37 -6.11
CA ASN A 4 -4.59 -10.77 -7.21
C ASN A 4 -6.05 -10.53 -6.79
N ARG A 5 -6.69 -11.50 -6.12
CA ARG A 5 -8.06 -11.33 -5.59
C ARG A 5 -8.17 -10.19 -4.57
N ILE A 6 -7.16 -10.01 -3.73
CA ILE A 6 -7.12 -8.91 -2.75
C ILE A 6 -7.00 -7.57 -3.47
N VAL A 7 -6.19 -7.49 -4.53
CA VAL A 7 -6.01 -6.28 -5.35
C VAL A 7 -7.32 -5.91 -6.05
N THR A 8 -8.03 -6.87 -6.65
CA THR A 8 -9.35 -6.64 -7.26
C THR A 8 -10.36 -6.07 -6.26
N VAL A 9 -10.48 -6.68 -5.08
CA VAL A 9 -11.40 -6.18 -4.03
C VAL A 9 -10.98 -4.79 -3.54
N LEU A 10 -9.67 -4.54 -3.42
CA LEU A 10 -9.14 -3.23 -3.07
C LEU A 10 -9.45 -2.18 -4.14
N GLN A 11 -9.43 -2.53 -5.42
CA GLN A 11 -9.77 -1.64 -6.54
C GLN A 11 -11.22 -1.13 -6.40
N GLU A 12 -12.18 -2.05 -6.27
CA GLU A 12 -13.61 -1.70 -6.09
C GLU A 12 -13.83 -0.84 -4.84
N LEU A 13 -13.10 -1.14 -3.76
CA LEU A 13 -13.19 -0.39 -2.52
C LEU A 13 -12.60 1.02 -2.70
N ALA A 14 -11.45 1.14 -3.37
CA ALA A 14 -10.75 2.40 -3.58
C ALA A 14 -11.61 3.42 -4.33
N GLU A 15 -12.41 2.99 -5.30
CA GLU A 15 -13.37 3.84 -6.02
C GLU A 15 -14.43 4.48 -5.10
N ARG A 16 -14.72 3.86 -3.96
CA ARG A 16 -15.67 4.34 -2.96
C ARG A 16 -15.00 4.98 -1.74
N MET A 17 -13.67 4.93 -1.65
CA MET A 17 -12.93 5.50 -0.53
C MET A 17 -12.97 7.02 -0.57
N ARG A 18 -13.19 7.62 0.61
CA ARG A 18 -13.03 9.07 0.81
C ARG A 18 -11.66 9.36 1.40
N MET A 19 -10.84 10.15 0.71
CA MET A 19 -9.49 10.54 1.14
C MET A 19 -9.44 11.03 2.60
N THR A 20 -10.40 11.86 3.01
CA THR A 20 -10.46 12.42 4.36
C THR A 20 -10.67 11.34 5.41
N LYS A 21 -11.62 10.41 5.18
CA LYS A 21 -11.87 9.28 6.08
C LYS A 21 -10.65 8.35 6.14
N LEU A 22 -10.07 8.02 4.98
CA LEU A 22 -8.87 7.19 4.88
C LEU A 22 -7.72 7.77 5.71
N THR A 23 -7.45 9.07 5.54
CA THR A 23 -6.38 9.76 6.28
C THR A 23 -6.65 9.78 7.78
N THR A 24 -7.88 10.07 8.21
CA THR A 24 -8.25 10.08 9.64
C THR A 24 -8.05 8.71 10.28
N ILE A 25 -8.52 7.64 9.63
CA ILE A 25 -8.35 6.26 10.11
C ILE A 25 -6.86 5.92 10.16
N ALA A 26 -6.11 6.22 9.10
CA ALA A 26 -4.69 5.89 9.03
C ALA A 26 -3.86 6.61 10.11
N LYS A 27 -4.21 7.86 10.48
CA LYS A 27 -3.58 8.58 11.59
C LYS A 27 -3.73 7.85 12.93
N GLN A 28 -4.89 7.25 13.18
CA GLN A 28 -5.20 6.53 14.42
C GLN A 28 -4.70 5.09 14.40
N TYR A 29 -4.37 4.56 13.22
CA TYR A 29 -3.92 3.19 13.07
C TYR A 29 -2.43 3.05 13.35
N SER A 30 -2.08 2.26 14.37
CA SER A 30 -0.69 2.09 14.83
C SER A 30 0.17 1.23 13.90
N ASN A 31 -0.44 0.35 13.10
CA ASN A 31 0.29 -0.54 12.22
C ASN A 31 0.78 0.19 10.96
N THR A 32 1.97 0.77 11.08
CA THR A 32 2.65 1.49 10.00
C THR A 32 2.95 0.60 8.79
N VAL A 33 3.23 -0.69 8.98
CA VAL A 33 3.51 -1.63 7.88
C VAL A 33 2.30 -1.82 6.98
N ALA A 34 1.10 -1.88 7.57
CA ALA A 34 -0.13 -1.96 6.80
C ALA A 34 -0.36 -0.68 5.96
N ILE A 35 -0.04 0.49 6.52
CA ILE A 35 -0.12 1.77 5.79
C ILE A 35 0.88 1.81 4.64
N GLN A 36 2.12 1.36 4.85
CA GLN A 36 3.13 1.26 3.80
C GLN A 36 2.65 0.38 2.64
N ARG A 37 2.12 -0.82 2.95
CA ARG A 37 1.63 -1.77 1.95
C ARG A 37 0.43 -1.23 1.18
N LEU A 38 -0.55 -0.65 1.88
CA LEU A 38 -1.73 -0.08 1.26
C LEU A 38 -1.37 1.10 0.35
N GLY A 39 -0.51 2.01 0.82
CA GLY A 39 -0.07 3.16 0.04
C GLY A 39 0.67 2.76 -1.23
N TYR A 40 1.57 1.77 -1.13
CA TYR A 40 2.24 1.20 -2.29
C TYR A 40 1.24 0.59 -3.29
N ILE A 41 0.32 -0.26 -2.83
CA ILE A 41 -0.68 -0.90 -3.71
C ILE A 41 -1.57 0.14 -4.40
N LEU A 42 -2.03 1.15 -3.66
CA LEU A 42 -2.85 2.23 -4.20
C LEU A 42 -2.12 3.00 -5.30
N GLU A 43 -0.83 3.25 -5.14
CA GLU A 43 -0.01 3.98 -6.11
C GLU A 43 0.36 3.12 -7.33
N THR A 44 0.91 1.92 -7.11
CA THR A 44 1.55 1.16 -8.20
C THR A 44 0.61 0.23 -8.93
N GLU A 45 -0.36 -0.35 -8.22
CA GLU A 45 -1.24 -1.38 -8.79
C GLU A 45 -2.61 -0.80 -9.16
N LEU A 46 -3.14 0.10 -8.34
CA LEU A 46 -4.50 0.65 -8.51
C LEU A 46 -4.54 2.04 -9.16
N LEU A 47 -3.38 2.68 -9.33
CA LEU A 47 -3.22 4.03 -9.90
C LEU A 47 -4.11 5.09 -9.22
N GLN A 48 -4.29 4.97 -7.91
CA GLN A 48 -5.08 5.85 -7.06
C GLN A 48 -4.20 6.90 -6.36
N ASP A 49 -3.46 7.70 -7.14
CA ASP A 49 -2.45 8.65 -6.64
C ASP A 49 -2.97 9.58 -5.55
N LYS A 50 -4.21 10.06 -5.67
CA LYS A 50 -4.81 10.96 -4.67
C LYS A 50 -5.00 10.29 -3.30
N LEU A 51 -5.41 9.02 -3.30
CA LEU A 51 -5.55 8.24 -2.06
C LEU A 51 -4.17 7.91 -1.49
N ALA A 52 -3.24 7.49 -2.35
CA ALA A 52 -1.86 7.22 -1.98
C ALA A 52 -1.19 8.46 -1.36
N ASP A 53 -1.26 9.63 -2.00
CA ASP A 53 -0.70 10.88 -1.50
C ASP A 53 -1.28 11.30 -0.15
N SER A 54 -2.57 11.04 0.07
CA SER A 54 -3.21 11.33 1.35
C SER A 54 -2.61 10.50 2.51
N LEU A 55 -2.28 9.24 2.25
CA LEU A 55 -1.59 8.36 3.19
C LEU A 55 -0.13 8.77 3.35
N TRP A 56 0.55 9.14 2.26
CA TRP A 56 1.95 9.53 2.26
C TRP A 56 2.21 10.73 3.19
N LYS A 57 1.37 11.76 3.10
CA LYS A 57 1.45 12.97 3.93
C LYS A 57 1.48 12.68 5.42
N MET A 58 0.78 11.64 5.86
CA MET A 58 0.76 11.20 7.25
C MET A 58 1.91 10.23 7.55
N LEU A 59 2.18 9.28 6.67
CA LEU A 59 3.22 8.27 6.87
C LEU A 59 4.62 8.89 7.00
N ASN A 60 4.92 9.94 6.23
CA ASN A 60 6.19 10.67 6.29
C ASN A 60 6.44 11.35 7.66
N GLN A 61 5.42 11.45 8.51
CA GLN A 61 5.56 11.96 9.88
C GLN A 61 5.99 10.87 10.88
N ARG A 62 6.09 9.61 10.43
CA ARG A 62 6.46 8.46 11.26
C ARG A 62 7.87 7.98 10.90
N THR A 63 8.54 7.36 11.87
CA THR A 63 9.70 6.52 11.58
C THR A 63 9.21 5.16 11.07
N TYR A 64 9.66 4.75 9.89
CA TYR A 64 9.32 3.46 9.29
C TYR A 64 10.48 2.87 8.48
N PHE A 65 10.48 1.54 8.38
CA PHE A 65 11.57 0.75 7.82
C PHE A 65 11.15 -0.03 6.57
N PRO A 66 12.11 -0.46 5.74
CA PRO A 66 11.80 -1.34 4.61
C PRO A 66 11.04 -2.60 5.05
N THR A 67 9.98 -2.93 4.32
CA THR A 67 9.13 -4.07 4.64
C THR A 67 8.66 -4.78 3.38
N PRO A 68 8.58 -6.13 3.36
CA PRO A 68 8.14 -6.85 2.18
C PRO A 68 6.65 -6.64 1.90
N LEU A 69 6.31 -6.57 0.61
CA LEU A 69 4.94 -6.52 0.13
C LEU A 69 4.14 -7.73 0.62
N SER A 70 4.71 -8.93 0.52
CA SER A 70 4.15 -10.17 1.07
C SER A 70 5.01 -10.71 2.21
N SER A 71 4.39 -11.02 3.36
CA SER A 71 5.08 -11.70 4.47
C SER A 71 5.41 -13.17 4.18
N LYS A 72 4.88 -13.76 3.10
CA LYS A 72 5.03 -15.19 2.78
C LYS A 72 6.29 -15.54 1.99
N LYS A 73 7.00 -14.55 1.45
CA LYS A 73 8.26 -14.74 0.70
C LYS A 73 9.41 -14.00 1.37
N GLY A 74 10.64 -14.36 1.00
CA GLY A 74 11.84 -13.70 1.51
C GLY A 74 11.91 -12.20 1.19
N ARG A 75 12.87 -11.49 1.77
CA ARG A 75 13.05 -10.03 1.63
C ARG A 75 13.90 -9.62 0.41
N LYS A 76 14.01 -10.47 -0.61
CA LYS A 76 14.75 -10.13 -1.83
C LYS A 76 13.82 -9.36 -2.78
N GLY A 77 14.27 -8.21 -3.26
CA GLY A 77 13.55 -7.34 -4.19
C GLY A 77 14.03 -5.88 -4.09
N ASP A 78 13.64 -5.06 -5.06
CA ASP A 78 13.86 -3.61 -5.01
C ASP A 78 12.85 -2.95 -4.05
N PHE A 79 13.26 -1.87 -3.41
CA PHE A 79 12.44 -1.03 -2.53
C PHE A 79 12.67 0.46 -2.72
N ASN A 80 13.24 0.87 -3.87
CA ASN A 80 13.45 2.27 -4.23
C ASN A 80 12.13 3.00 -4.57
N ASN A 81 11.21 3.01 -3.61
CA ASN A 81 9.94 3.73 -3.63
C ASN A 81 9.75 4.44 -2.28
N ARG A 82 8.93 5.49 -2.27
CA ARG A 82 8.68 6.31 -1.08
C ARG A 82 8.12 5.50 0.10
N TRP A 83 7.41 4.41 -0.18
CA TRP A 83 6.79 3.51 0.80
C TRP A 83 7.78 2.55 1.49
N LYS A 84 9.02 2.46 1.01
CA LYS A 84 10.03 1.46 1.42
C LYS A 84 9.47 0.02 1.35
N ILE A 85 8.62 -0.26 0.37
CA ILE A 85 8.10 -1.60 0.15
C ILE A 85 9.06 -2.41 -0.72
N ILE A 86 9.51 -3.55 -0.20
CA ILE A 86 10.29 -4.51 -0.97
C ILE A 86 9.32 -5.31 -1.85
N LYS A 87 9.39 -5.13 -3.17
CA LYS A 87 8.60 -5.88 -4.14
C LYS A 87 9.11 -7.32 -4.23
N ASN A 88 8.71 -8.16 -3.29
CA ASN A 88 9.15 -9.55 -3.16
C ASN A 88 8.19 -10.57 -3.80
N ILE A 89 7.15 -10.08 -4.46
CA ILE A 89 6.21 -10.83 -5.27
C ILE A 89 5.88 -10.00 -6.51
N GLU A 90 5.53 -10.68 -7.60
CA GLU A 90 4.79 -10.07 -8.69
C GLU A 90 3.30 -10.17 -8.38
N ILE A 91 2.60 -9.06 -8.61
CA ILE A 91 1.16 -9.03 -8.68
C ILE A 91 0.88 -9.18 -10.17
N GLU A 92 0.33 -10.33 -10.56
CA GLU A 92 -0.15 -10.52 -11.92
C GLU A 92 -1.41 -9.64 -12.04
N ASN A 93 -1.26 -8.54 -12.75
CA ASN A 93 -2.39 -7.71 -13.10
C ASN A 93 -3.04 -8.36 -14.32
N ASP A 94 -4.16 -9.06 -14.13
CA ASP A 94 -4.96 -9.63 -15.23
C ASP A 94 -5.76 -8.53 -15.98
N LEU A 95 -5.38 -7.26 -15.85
CA LEU A 95 -6.05 -6.10 -16.46
C LEU A 95 -5.51 -5.81 -17.85
#